data_AF-A0A315XIV9-F1
#
_entry.id   AF-A0A315XIV9-F1
#
_cell.length_a   1.000
_cell.length_b   1.000
_cell.length_c   1.000
_cell.angle_alpha   90.00
_cell.angle_beta   90.00
_cell.angle_gamma   90.00
#
_symmetry.space_group_name_H-M   'P 1'
#
loop_
_entity.id
_entity.type
_entity.pdbx_description
1 polymer ?
#
loop_
_entity_poly.entity_id
_entity_poly.type
_entity_poly.pdbx_seq_one_letter_code
_entity_poly.pdbx_strand_id
1 'polypeptide(L)' 'MAQVENVVQVKNLALDFLAKMGVPTWSNEIDSIKKVSGNWVVLIKIRRYGTNFEEAIKLEIETETGNVITYERIK' A
#
# COMPACT_ATOMS: atom_id res chain seq x y z
N MET A 1 9.79 -17.60 5.71
CA MET A 1 9.00 -16.39 5.36
C MET A 1 8.62 -16.53 3.90
N ALA A 2 7.40 -16.13 3.51
CA ALA A 2 6.88 -16.41 2.17
C ALA A 2 7.25 -15.29 1.20
N GLN A 3 7.83 -15.66 0.05
CA GLN A 3 8.11 -14.74 -1.04
C GLN A 3 6.79 -14.18 -1.61
N VAL A 4 6.77 -12.89 -1.94
CA VAL A 4 5.62 -12.20 -2.54
C VAL A 4 5.74 -12.24 -4.06
N GLU A 5 4.99 -13.14 -4.68
CA GLU A 5 5.17 -13.50 -6.08
C GLU A 5 4.23 -12.72 -7.02
N ASN A 6 3.13 -12.19 -6.51
CA ASN A 6 2.10 -11.57 -7.35
C ASN A 6 1.45 -10.32 -6.74
N VAL A 7 0.81 -9.54 -7.61
CA VAL A 7 0.15 -8.26 -7.29
C VAL A 7 -0.99 -8.44 -6.29
N VAL A 8 -1.67 -9.59 -6.26
CA VAL A 8 -2.77 -9.86 -5.32
C VAL A 8 -2.25 -9.96 -3.89
N GLN A 9 -1.16 -10.69 -3.67
CA GLN A 9 -0.50 -10.76 -2.37
C GLN A 9 0.00 -9.38 -1.90
N VAL A 10 0.64 -8.62 -2.79
CA VAL A 10 1.10 -7.25 -2.52
C VAL A 10 -0.05 -6.35 -2.09
N LYS A 11 -1.18 -6.41 -2.80
CA LYS A 11 -2.38 -5.64 -2.49
C LYS A 11 -2.90 -5.99 -1.10
N ASN A 12 -3.03 -7.28 -0.78
CA ASN A 12 -3.54 -7.71 0.52
C ASN A 12 -2.60 -7.28 1.67
N LEU A 13 -1.29 -7.47 1.50
CA LEU A 13 -0.28 -7.02 2.47
C LEU A 13 -0.36 -5.51 2.72
N ALA A 14 -0.50 -4.72 1.66
CA ALA A 14 -0.65 -3.28 1.75
C ALA A 14 -1.90 -2.88 2.53
N LEU A 15 -3.05 -3.49 2.22
CA LEU A 15 -4.31 -3.21 2.90
C LEU A 15 -4.28 -3.63 4.38
N ASP A 16 -3.72 -4.81 4.68
CA ASP A 16 -3.57 -5.32 6.05
C ASP A 16 -2.63 -4.43 6.87
N PHE A 17 -1.54 -3.96 6.27
CA PHE A 17 -0.63 -3.01 6.92
C PHE A 17 -1.34 -1.70 7.26
N LEU A 18 -2.08 -1.13 6.30
CA LEU A 18 -2.84 0.09 6.53
C LEU A 18 -3.91 -0.07 7.61
N ALA A 19 -4.63 -1.20 7.61
CA ALA A 19 -5.61 -1.51 8.65
C ALA A 19 -4.97 -1.57 10.05
N LYS A 20 -3.79 -2.20 10.18
CA LYS A 20 -3.02 -2.25 11.42
C LYS A 20 -2.53 -0.88 11.89
N MET A 21 -2.22 0.02 10.95
CA MET A 21 -1.83 1.40 11.23
C MET A 21 -3.03 2.31 11.57
N GLY A 22 -4.27 1.78 11.57
CA GLY A 22 -5.47 2.56 11.81
C GLY A 22 -5.86 3.47 10.64
N VAL A 23 -5.29 3.25 9.46
CA VAL A 23 -5.66 4.00 8.24
C VAL A 23 -7.03 3.48 7.76
N PRO A 24 -8.02 4.36 7.56
CA PRO A 24 -9.37 3.93 7.21
C PRO A 24 -9.42 3.21 5.86
N THR A 25 -9.77 1.91 5.87
CA THR A 25 -9.72 1.08 4.65
C THR A 25 -10.91 1.26 3.71
N TRP A 26 -12.02 1.84 4.18
CA TRP A 26 -13.26 2.04 3.40
C TRP A 26 -13.15 3.08 2.28
N SER A 27 -12.03 3.79 2.19
CA SER A 27 -11.75 4.80 1.15
C SER A 27 -10.41 4.61 0.43
N ASN A 28 -9.76 3.46 0.65
CA ASN A 28 -8.47 3.18 0.06
C ASN A 28 -8.64 2.63 -1.36
N GLU A 29 -8.24 3.42 -2.34
CA GLU A 29 -8.11 2.97 -3.73
C GLU A 29 -6.63 2.73 -4.03
N ILE A 30 -6.29 1.49 -4.42
CA ILE A 30 -4.95 1.20 -4.93
C ILE A 30 -4.83 1.88 -6.29
N ASP A 31 -4.00 2.93 -6.36
CA ASP A 31 -3.80 3.71 -7.57
C ASP A 31 -2.79 3.02 -8.50
N SER A 32 -1.70 2.47 -7.95
CA SER A 32 -0.76 1.66 -8.72
C SER A 32 0.02 0.67 -7.86
N ILE A 33 0.41 -0.45 -8.48
CA ILE A 33 1.37 -1.41 -7.94
C ILE A 33 2.41 -1.66 -9.01
N LYS A 34 3.70 -1.49 -8.69
CA LYS A 34 4.81 -1.71 -9.63
C LYS A 34 5.99 -2.34 -8.93
N LYS A 35 6.82 -3.09 -9.67
CA LYS A 35 8.05 -3.67 -9.14
C LYS A 35 9.24 -2.78 -9.51
N VAL A 36 10.00 -2.32 -8.52
CA VAL A 36 11.16 -1.43 -8.68
C VAL A 36 12.32 -2.01 -7.88
N SER A 37 13.44 -2.26 -8.55
CA SER A 37 14.69 -2.76 -7.91
C SER A 37 14.50 -3.98 -7.00
N GLY A 38 13.65 -4.92 -7.41
CA GLY A 38 13.37 -6.14 -6.63
C GLY A 38 12.31 -5.96 -5.53
N ASN A 39 11.81 -4.76 -5.28
CA ASN A 39 10.74 -4.49 -4.32
C ASN A 39 9.43 -4.12 -5.00
N TRP A 40 8.32 -4.32 -4.31
CA TRP A 40 7.01 -3.87 -4.74
C TRP A 40 6.74 -2.47 -4.18
N VAL A 41 6.39 -1.54 -5.05
CA VAL A 41 5.96 -0.19 -4.69
C VAL A 41 4.47 -0.09 -4.92
N VAL A 42 3.74 0.33 -3.89
CA VAL A 42 2.28 0.46 -3.90
C VAL A 42 1.92 1.91 -3.61
N LEU A 43 1.13 2.51 -4.49
CA LEU A 43 0.54 3.83 -4.28
C LEU A 43 -0.95 3.66 -4.00
N ILE A 44 -1.40 4.27 -2.91
CA ILE A 44 -2.78 4.18 -2.42
C ILE A 44 -3.31 5.60 -2.29
N LYS A 45 -4.45 5.88 -2.90
CA LYS A 45 -5.20 7.12 -2.69
C LYS A 45 -6.26 6.88 -1.64
N ILE A 46 -6.38 7.84 -0.73
CA ILE A 46 -7.39 7.84 0.33
C ILE A 46 -8.31 9.02 0.04
N ARG A 47 -9.59 8.70 -0.18
CA ARG A 47 -10.61 9.70 -0.52
C ARG A 47 -11.78 9.64 0.43
N ARG A 48 -11.98 10.69 1.22
CA ARG A 48 -13.19 10.78 2.04
C ARG A 48 -14.34 11.30 1.19
N TYR A 49 -15.26 10.41 0.80
CA TYR A 49 -16.46 10.75 0.04
C TYR A 49 -17.21 11.94 0.66
N GLY A 50 -17.59 12.89 -0.20
CA GLY A 50 -18.28 14.12 0.21
C GLY A 50 -17.37 15.23 0.76
N THR A 51 -16.04 15.08 0.66
CA THR A 51 -15.07 16.12 1.05
C THR A 51 -13.95 16.23 0.00
N ASN A 52 -13.25 17.38 -0.04
CA ASN A 52 -12.05 17.58 -0.86
C ASN A 52 -10.79 16.97 -0.22
N PHE A 53 -10.96 16.05 0.73
CA PHE A 53 -9.85 15.40 1.39
C PHE A 53 -9.30 14.29 0.50
N GLU A 54 -8.13 14.54 -0.08
CA GLU A 54 -7.32 13.55 -0.78
C GLU A 54 -5.98 13.42 -0.07
N GLU A 55 -5.59 12.18 0.22
CA GLU A 55 -4.23 11.85 0.65
C GLU A 55 -3.71 10.70 -0.21
N ALA A 56 -2.40 10.61 -0.36
CA ALA A 56 -1.76 9.45 -0.97
C ALA A 56 -0.80 8.80 0.01
N ILE A 57 -0.67 7.47 -0.08
CA ILE A 57 0.30 6.69 0.68
C ILE A 57 1.14 5.90 -0.30
N LYS A 58 2.46 5.99 -0.13
CA LYS A 58 3.41 5.12 -0.80
C LYS A 58 3.92 4.07 0.19
N LEU A 59 3.81 2.81 -0.20
CA LEU A 59 4.40 1.68 0.50
C LEU A 59 5.48 1.06 -0.37
N GLU A 60 6.57 0.61 0.26
CA GLU A 60 7.52 -0.30 -0.36
C GLU A 60 7.52 -1.61 0.42
N ILE A 61 7.36 -2.71 -0.31
CA ILE A 61 7.25 -4.07 0.21
C ILE A 61 8.41 -4.88 -0.37
N GLU A 62 9.21 -5.45 0.50
CA GLU A 62 10.30 -6.33 0.12
C GLU A 62 9.74 -7.65 -0.43
N THR A 63 10.19 -8.05 -1.62
CA THR A 63 9.65 -9.24 -2.30
C THR A 63 9.98 -10.53 -1.55
N GLU A 64 11.16 -10.63 -0.96
CA GLU A 64 11.65 -11.87 -0.36
C GLU A 64 10.97 -12.20 0.97
N THR A 65 10.64 -11.16 1.74
CA THR A 65 10.07 -11.31 3.08
C THR A 65 8.59 -10.94 3.16
N GLY A 66 8.09 -10.15 2.21
CA GLY A 66 6.76 -9.56 2.25
C GLY A 66 6.59 -8.46 3.29
N ASN A 67 7.69 -7.96 3.85
CA ASN A 67 7.66 -6.88 4.83
C ASN A 67 7.50 -5.52 4.16
N VAL A 68 6.65 -4.67 4.74
CA VAL A 68 6.65 -3.24 4.41
C VAL A 68 7.92 -2.63 4.99
N ILE A 69 8.79 -2.12 4.13
CA ILE A 69 10.07 -1.50 4.51
C ILE A 69 9.99 0.02 4.51
N THR A 70 9.04 0.60 3.77
CA THR A 70 8.83 2.05 3.70
C THR A 70 7.33 2.36 3.78
N TYR A 71 6.98 3.37 4.58
CA TYR A 71 5.65 3.97 4.67
C TYR A 71 5.77 5.49 4.59
N GLU A 72 5.15 6.09 3.58
CA GLU A 72 5.19 7.53 3.36
C GLU A 72 3.78 8.06 3.08
N ARG A 73 3.34 9.07 3.85
CA ARG A 73 2.12 9.83 3.55
C ARG A 73 2.48 11.05 2.73
N ILE A 74 1.86 11.16 1.57
CA ILE A 74 1.99 12.25 0.62
C ILE A 74 0.71 13.10 0.75
N LYS A 75 0.91 14.39 1.06
CA LYS A 75 -0.17 15.39 1.18
C LYS A 75 -0.15 16.32 -0.01
#